data_AF-W1Y7A7-F1
#
_entry.id   AF-W1Y7A7-F1
#
_cell.length_a   1.000
_cell.length_b   1.000
_cell.length_c   1.000
_cell.angle_alpha   90.00
_cell.angle_beta   90.00
_cell.angle_gamma   90.00
#
_symmetry.space_group_name_H-M   'P 1'
#
loop_
_entity.id
_entity.type
_entity.pdbx_description
1 polymer ?
#
loop_
_entity_poly.entity_id
_entity_poly.type
_entity_poly.pdbx_seq_one_letter_code
_entity_poly.pdbx_strand_id
1 'polypeptide(L)' 'ADETPEGRSIVILAKQRFNLRERDVQSLHATFVPFTAQSRMSGINIDNRMIRKGSVDAIRRHIEANGGHFPTDVDQ' A
#
# COMPACT_ATOMS: atom_id res chain seq x y z
N ALA A 1 -6.05 -6.88 -4.63
CA ALA A 1 -4.68 -6.68 -4.15
C ALA A 1 -3.80 -6.19 -5.31
N ASP A 2 -2.51 -5.90 -5.08
CA ASP A 2 -1.56 -5.54 -6.14
C ASP A 2 -1.01 -6.80 -6.80
N GLU A 3 -1.54 -7.16 -7.96
CA GLU A 3 -1.20 -8.40 -8.68
C GLU A 3 -0.07 -8.22 -9.69
N THR A 4 0.61 -7.08 -9.68
CA THR A 4 1.83 -6.87 -10.47
C THR A 4 2.97 -7.78 -10.00
N PRO A 5 3.96 -8.09 -10.84
CA PRO A 5 5.18 -8.79 -10.40
C PRO A 5 5.84 -8.13 -9.17
N GLU A 6 5.85 -6.80 -9.13
CA GLU A 6 6.36 -5.99 -8.03
C GLU A 6 5.48 -6.11 -6.77
N GLY A 7 4.16 -6.19 -6.94
CA GLY A 7 3.23 -6.47 -5.83
C GLY A 7 3.49 -7.84 -5.20
N ARG A 8 3.63 -8.87 -6.03
CA ARG A 8 3.88 -10.25 -5.57
C ARG A 8 5.23 -10.41 -4.86
N SER A 9 6.28 -9.74 -5.34
CA SER A 9 7.61 -9.84 -4.70
C SER A 9 7.62 -9.30 -3.27
N ILE A 10 6.84 -8.24 -2.99
CA ILE A 10 6.68 -7.70 -1.63
C ILE A 10 5.93 -8.69 -0.72
N VAL A 11 4.87 -9.35 -1.22
CA VAL A 11 4.15 -10.37 -0.45
C VAL A 11 5.06 -11.54 -0.12
N ILE A 12 5.88 -11.99 -1.08
CA ILE A 12 6.89 -13.04 -0.87
C ILE A 12 7.89 -12.62 0.20
N LEU A 13 8.41 -11.38 0.13
CA LEU A 13 9.34 -10.85 1.13
C LEU A 13 8.74 -10.86 2.54
N ALA A 14 7.47 -10.44 2.67
CA ALA A 14 6.76 -10.44 3.95
C ALA A 14 6.58 -11.87 4.53
N LYS A 15 6.23 -12.83 3.67
CA LYS A 15 6.14 -14.24 4.05
C LYS A 15 7.49 -14.80 4.51
N GLN A 16 8.57 -14.49 3.78
CA GLN A 16 9.91 -14.99 4.08
C GLN A 16 10.49 -14.39 5.38
N ARG A 17 10.34 -13.07 5.60
CA ARG A 17 10.95 -12.39 6.74
C ARG A 17 10.14 -12.48 8.03
N PHE A 18 8.82 -12.54 7.93
CA PHE A 18 7.94 -12.37 9.08
C PHE A 18 6.94 -13.51 9.27
N ASN A 19 7.02 -14.58 8.46
CA ASN A 19 6.09 -15.69 8.45
C ASN A 19 4.61 -15.24 8.36
N LEU A 20 4.38 -14.08 7.74
CA LEU A 20 3.06 -13.53 7.49
C LEU A 20 2.47 -14.33 6.33
N ARG A 21 1.61 -15.29 6.68
CA ARG A 21 0.70 -15.90 5.71
C ARG A 21 -0.40 -14.91 5.38
N GLU A 22 -1.00 -15.04 4.21
CA GLU A 22 -2.20 -14.29 3.87
C GLU A 22 -3.18 -14.45 5.02
N ARG A 23 -3.46 -13.33 5.71
CA ARG A 23 -4.46 -13.30 6.77
C ARG A 23 -5.80 -13.60 6.13
N ASP A 24 -6.74 -14.10 6.91
CA ASP A 24 -8.13 -14.24 6.47
C ASP A 24 -8.75 -12.84 6.36
N VAL A 25 -8.39 -12.09 5.31
CA VAL A 25 -8.71 -10.67 5.14
C VAL A 25 -10.22 -10.45 5.01
N GLN A 26 -10.95 -11.53 4.69
CA GLN A 26 -12.42 -11.54 4.68
C GLN A 26 -13.02 -11.20 6.05
N SER A 27 -12.32 -11.52 7.15
CA SER A 27 -12.77 -11.21 8.52
C SER A 27 -12.60 -9.73 8.91
N LEU A 28 -11.85 -8.95 8.14
CA LEU A 28 -11.42 -7.59 8.52
C LEU A 28 -12.30 -6.47 7.93
N HIS A 29 -13.44 -6.79 7.32
CA HIS A 29 -14.30 -5.83 6.59
C HIS A 29 -13.50 -4.87 5.68
N ALA A 30 -12.42 -5.38 5.10
CA ALA A 30 -11.47 -4.57 4.36
C ALA A 30 -11.82 -4.54 2.87
N THR A 31 -11.64 -3.38 2.25
CA THR A 31 -11.79 -3.20 0.80
C THR A 31 -10.43 -3.02 0.16
N PHE A 32 -10.05 -3.92 -0.74
CA PHE A 32 -8.80 -3.78 -1.48
C PHE A 32 -8.92 -2.72 -2.57
N VAL A 33 -7.88 -1.88 -2.69
CA VAL A 33 -7.72 -0.93 -3.79
C VAL A 33 -6.72 -1.52 -4.78
N PRO A 34 -7.16 -1.93 -5.99
CA PRO A 34 -6.26 -2.55 -6.97
C PRO A 34 -5.22 -1.54 -7.45
N PHE A 35 -4.10 -2.07 -7.94
CA PHE A 35 -3.09 -1.24 -8.60
C PHE A 35 -3.65 -0.65 -9.90
N THR A 36 -3.38 0.63 -10.16
CA THR A 36 -3.61 1.23 -11.49
C THR A 36 -2.37 1.99 -11.95
N ALA A 37 -2.07 1.90 -13.25
CA ALA A 37 -0.93 2.61 -13.83
C ALA A 37 -1.08 4.15 -13.79
N GLN A 38 -2.33 4.64 -13.81
CA GLN A 38 -2.63 6.07 -13.75
C GLN A 38 -2.31 6.65 -12.36
N SER A 39 -2.69 5.94 -11.30
CA SER A 39 -2.38 6.36 -9.92
C SER A 39 -0.97 5.98 -9.49
N ARG A 40 -0.37 4.97 -10.14
CA ARG A 40 0.90 4.33 -9.74
C ARG A 40 0.89 3.84 -8.29
N MET A 41 -0.29 3.49 -7.80
CA MET A 41 -0.54 3.12 -6.41
C MET A 41 -1.52 1.95 -6.31
N SER A 42 -1.42 1.23 -5.21
CA SER A 42 -2.35 0.19 -4.75
C SER A 42 -2.56 0.34 -3.23
N GLY A 43 -3.48 -0.43 -2.65
CA GLY A 43 -3.66 -0.39 -1.20
C GLY A 43 -4.85 -1.17 -0.67
N ILE A 44 -5.23 -0.81 0.56
CA ILE A 44 -6.35 -1.40 1.28
C ILE A 44 -7.01 -0.34 2.16
N ASN A 45 -8.33 -0.38 2.24
CA ASN A 45 -9.13 0.35 3.22
C ASN A 45 -9.55 -0.67 4.28
N ILE A 46 -9.24 -0.40 5.54
CA ILE A 46 -9.52 -1.31 6.65
C ILE A 46 -9.91 -0.47 7.85
N ASP A 47 -11.03 -0.81 8.47
CA ASP A 47 -11.66 -0.01 9.53
C ASP A 47 -11.76 1.47 9.12
N ASN A 48 -11.24 2.38 9.95
CA ASN A 48 -11.20 3.81 9.69
C ASN A 48 -9.84 4.28 9.12
N ARG A 49 -9.10 3.39 8.46
CA ARG A 49 -7.74 3.67 7.93
C ARG A 49 -7.65 3.33 6.45
N MET A 50 -6.88 4.15 5.74
CA MET A 50 -6.46 3.88 4.37
C MET A 50 -4.97 3.65 4.35
N ILE A 51 -4.55 2.47 3.88
CA ILE A 51 -3.15 2.13 3.68
C ILE A 51 -2.88 2.14 2.18
N ARG A 52 -1.81 2.81 1.77
CA ARG A 52 -1.42 2.97 0.38
C ARG A 52 0.07 2.65 0.18
N LYS A 53 0.38 2.08 -0.97
CA LYS A 53 1.75 1.80 -1.44
C LYS A 53 1.81 2.18 -2.93
N GLY A 54 2.88 2.84 -3.33
CA GLY A 54 3.11 3.27 -4.71
C GLY A 54 4.46 3.96 -4.89
N SER A 55 4.64 4.63 -6.02
CA SER A 55 5.86 5.42 -6.27
C SER A 55 5.95 6.62 -5.33
N VAL A 56 7.18 7.10 -5.07
CA VAL A 56 7.47 8.23 -4.18
C VAL A 56 6.63 9.46 -4.52
N ASP A 57 6.62 9.88 -5.78
CA ASP A 57 5.85 11.05 -6.24
C ASP A 57 4.34 10.92 -5.98
N ALA A 58 3.80 9.71 -6.15
CA ALA A 58 2.37 9.45 -6.01
C ALA A 58 1.97 9.47 -4.54
N ILE A 59 2.80 8.87 -3.67
CA ILE A 59 2.61 8.89 -2.22
C ILE A 59 2.76 10.30 -1.65
N ARG A 60 3.73 11.10 -2.12
CA ARG A 60 3.89 12.50 -1.71
C ARG A 60 2.60 13.29 -1.96
N ARG A 61 2.11 13.27 -3.21
CA ARG A 61 0.85 13.94 -3.58
C ARG A 61 -0.33 13.43 -2.75
N HIS A 62 -0.38 12.13 -2.46
CA HIS A 62 -1.44 11.56 -1.64
C HIS A 62 -1.39 12.03 -0.19
N ILE A 63 -0.19 12.15 0.41
CA ILE A 63 -0.02 12.65 1.78
C ILE A 63 -0.44 14.12 1.85
N GLU A 64 0.06 14.95 0.93
CA GLU A 64 -0.25 16.38 0.86
C GLU A 64 -1.75 16.63 0.65
N ALA A 65 -2.39 15.87 -0.25
CA ALA A 65 -3.83 15.98 -0.50
C ALA A 65 -4.71 15.62 0.71
N ASN A 66 -4.19 14.83 1.65
CA ASN A 66 -4.86 14.49 2.90
C ASN A 66 -4.43 15.38 4.08
N GLY A 67 -3.73 16.50 3.81
CA GLY A 67 -3.28 17.45 4.83
C GLY A 67 -2.13 16.93 5.70
N GLY A 68 -1.44 15.87 5.25
CA GLY A 68 -0.26 15.33 5.94
C GLY A 68 1.03 16.03 5.51
N HIS A 69 2.08 15.86 6.32
CA HIS A 69 3.42 16.33 6.01
C HIS A 69 4.28 15.20 5.44
N PHE A 70 4.90 15.44 4.29
CA PHE A 70 5.87 14.51 3.73
C PHE A 70 7.19 14.60 4.54
N PRO A 71 7.70 13.49 5.10
CA PRO A 71 8.89 13.55 5.95
C PRO A 71 10.14 13.97 5.17
N THR A 72 10.97 14.82 5.77
CA THR A 72 12.22 15.31 5.14
C THR A 72 13.26 14.20 4.92
N ASP A 73 13.24 13.16 5.75
CA ASP A 73 14.19 12.04 5.68
C ASP A 73 14.06 11.23 4.39
N VAL A 74 12.93 11.36 3.68
CA VAL A 74 12.64 10.69 2.40
C VAL A 74 12.57 11.68 1.23
N ASP A 75 12.97 12.93 1.43
CA ASP A 75 12.95 14.02 0.44
C ASP A 75 14.25 14.09 -0.39
N GLN A 76 14.88 12.95 -0.68
CA GLN A 76 16.13 12.83 -1.44
C GLN A 76 15.92 12.39 -2.88
#